data_AF-A0A2T1LZZ1-F1
#
_entry.id   AF-A0A2T1LZZ1-F1
#
_cell.length_a   1.000
_cell.length_b   1.000
_cell.length_c   1.000
_cell.angle_alpha   90.00
_cell.angle_beta   90.00
_cell.angle_gamma   90.00
#
_symmetry.space_group_name_H-M   'P 1'
#
loop_
_entity.id
_entity.type
_entity.pdbx_description
1 polymer ?
#
loop_
_entity_poly.entity_id
_entity_poly.type
_entity_poly.pdbx_seq_one_letter_code
_entity_poly.pdbx_strand_id
1 'polypeptide(L)'
;MSETSELQEKYITFVESFQYAMSVYFAKIYAKAGEGTDPPIYKKVDKLRAELNCCYDELSFQHFIADFLARGGINKFLYKNHEMCFSIIEEISWEKLRIWSLLAIASYQPKKRLTDTNDELISENQEVEGVDDESK
;
A
#
# COMPACT_ATOMS: atom_id res chain seq x y z
N MET A 1 -12.60 -14.64 -18.13
CA MET A 1 -12.12 -14.72 -16.74
C MET A 1 -13.34 -14.84 -15.83
N SER A 2 -13.26 -15.52 -14.68
CA SER A 2 -14.39 -15.57 -13.75
C SER A 2 -14.57 -14.21 -13.07
N GLU A 3 -15.80 -13.82 -12.75
CA GLU A 3 -16.11 -12.55 -12.05
C GLU A 3 -15.31 -12.40 -10.75
N THR A 4 -15.03 -13.52 -10.07
CA THR A 4 -14.18 -13.58 -8.87
C THR A 4 -12.73 -13.16 -9.15
N SER A 5 -12.19 -13.53 -10.31
CA SER A 5 -10.81 -13.19 -10.70
C SER A 5 -10.65 -11.70 -10.92
N GLU A 6 -11.64 -11.06 -11.55
CA GLU A 6 -11.60 -9.63 -11.84
C GLU A 6 -11.77 -8.78 -10.57
N LEU A 7 -12.68 -9.18 -9.67
CA LEU A 7 -12.84 -8.50 -8.40
C LEU A 7 -11.59 -8.59 -7.52
N GLN A 8 -10.89 -9.73 -7.57
CA GLN A 8 -9.63 -9.91 -6.86
C GLN A 8 -8.53 -9.00 -7.42
N GLU A 9 -8.42 -8.87 -8.75
CA GLU A 9 -7.49 -7.95 -9.40
C GLU A 9 -7.78 -6.49 -9.03
N LYS A 10 -9.06 -6.09 -9.03
CA LYS A 10 -9.51 -4.77 -8.58
C LYS A 10 -9.12 -4.51 -7.12
N TYR A 11 -9.35 -5.47 -6.24
CA TYR A 11 -8.95 -5.39 -4.84
C TYR A 11 -7.44 -5.19 -4.67
N ILE A 12 -6.62 -6.02 -5.32
CA ILE A 12 -5.16 -5.95 -5.24
C ILE A 12 -4.68 -4.59 -5.74
N THR A 13 -5.16 -4.16 -6.91
CA THR A 13 -4.80 -2.87 -7.52
C THR A 13 -5.12 -1.70 -6.59
N PHE A 14 -6.28 -1.70 -5.95
CA PHE A 14 -6.65 -0.65 -4.98
C PHE A 14 -5.71 -0.65 -3.77
N VAL A 15 -5.47 -1.82 -3.17
CA VAL A 15 -4.61 -1.97 -1.99
C VAL A 15 -3.19 -1.51 -2.29
N GLU A 16 -2.61 -1.91 -3.42
CA GLU A 16 -1.26 -1.52 -3.82
C GLU A 16 -1.16 -0.01 -4.08
N SER A 17 -2.17 0.59 -4.73
CA SER A 17 -2.23 2.05 -4.93
C SER A 17 -2.27 2.81 -3.60
N PHE A 18 -3.05 2.31 -2.64
CA PHE A 18 -3.17 2.89 -1.30
C PHE A 18 -1.86 2.76 -0.51
N GLN A 19 -1.26 1.57 -0.50
CA GLN A 19 0.01 1.30 0.17
C GLN A 19 1.18 2.06 -0.45
N TYR A 20 1.14 2.29 -1.77
CA TYR A 20 2.10 3.17 -2.42
C TYR A 20 2.01 4.59 -1.85
N ALA A 21 0.80 5.15 -1.73
CA ALA A 21 0.59 6.46 -1.12
C ALA A 21 1.09 6.50 0.34
N MET A 22 0.85 5.44 1.13
CA MET A 22 1.41 5.30 2.48
C MET A 22 2.94 5.35 2.47
N SER A 23 3.58 4.61 1.57
CA SER A 23 5.05 4.55 1.48
C SER A 23 5.67 5.90 1.19
N VAL A 24 5.08 6.67 0.26
CA VAL A 24 5.55 8.01 -0.09
C VAL A 24 5.29 8.98 1.06
N TYR A 25 4.13 8.88 1.71
CA TYR A 25 3.80 9.70 2.87
C TYR A 25 4.79 9.47 4.02
N PHE A 26 5.09 8.21 4.35
CA PHE A 26 6.02 7.87 5.42
C PHE A 26 7.46 8.19 5.08
N ALA A 27 7.90 8.04 3.82
CA ALA A 27 9.22 8.48 3.39
C ALA A 27 9.45 9.97 3.67
N LYS A 28 8.43 10.83 3.46
CA LYS A 28 8.50 12.26 3.83
C LYS A 28 8.61 12.48 5.33
N ILE A 29 8.02 11.61 6.16
CA ILE A 29 8.12 11.69 7.62
C ILE A 29 9.52 11.27 8.08
N TYR A 30 10.05 10.18 7.54
CA TYR A 30 11.43 9.76 7.76
C TYR A 30 12.41 10.88 7.35
N ALA A 31 12.24 11.49 6.18
CA ALA A 31 13.11 12.59 5.74
C ALA A 31 13.07 13.83 6.66
N LYS A 32 11.96 14.04 7.39
CA LYS A 32 11.81 15.17 8.33
C LYS A 32 12.27 14.86 9.76
N ALA A 33 12.24 13.60 10.16
CA ALA A 33 12.76 13.18 11.46
C ALA A 33 14.29 13.21 11.39
N GLY A 34 14.90 14.02 12.26
CA GLY A 34 16.34 14.19 12.36
C GLY A 34 17.05 12.89 12.73
N GLU A 35 18.37 12.86 12.51
CA GLU A 35 19.20 11.72 12.88
C GLU A 35 19.01 11.33 14.35
N GLY A 36 18.82 10.03 14.62
CA GLY A 36 18.59 9.50 15.96
C GLY A 36 17.17 9.69 16.52
N THR A 37 16.22 10.22 15.76
CA THR A 37 14.81 10.30 16.19
C THR A 37 13.92 9.28 15.47
N ASP A 38 13.18 8.50 16.26
CA ASP A 38 12.14 7.62 15.72
C ASP A 38 10.98 8.46 15.17
N PRO A 39 10.70 8.39 13.86
CA PRO A 39 9.56 9.08 13.32
C PRO A 39 8.27 8.44 13.84
N PRO A 40 7.22 9.23 14.10
CA PRO A 40 5.99 8.75 14.70
C PRO A 40 5.09 8.01 13.69
N ILE A 41 5.60 6.96 13.04
CA ILE A 41 4.91 6.21 11.98
C ILE A 41 3.64 5.55 12.51
N TYR A 42 3.72 4.83 13.65
CA TYR A 42 2.56 4.20 14.27
C TYR A 42 1.45 5.21 14.60
N LYS A 43 1.81 6.37 15.17
CA LYS A 43 0.86 7.46 15.43
C LYS A 43 0.18 7.98 14.16
N LYS A 44 0.87 7.93 13.03
CA LYS A 44 0.34 8.37 11.73
C LYS A 44 -0.57 7.32 11.11
N VAL A 45 -0.23 6.03 11.26
CA VAL A 45 -1.11 4.91 10.92
C VAL A 45 -2.42 5.01 11.72
N ASP A 46 -2.34 5.24 13.04
CA ASP A 46 -3.52 5.42 13.89
C ASP A 46 -4.37 6.61 13.45
N LYS A 47 -3.72 7.72 13.07
CA LYS A 47 -4.42 8.90 12.53
C LYS A 47 -5.14 8.58 11.22
N LEU A 48 -4.52 7.86 10.29
CA LEU A 48 -5.16 7.44 9.04
C LEU A 48 -6.37 6.55 9.30
N ARG A 49 -6.24 5.59 10.22
CA ARG A 49 -7.36 4.73 10.65
C ARG A 49 -8.50 5.55 11.25
N ALA A 50 -8.20 6.54 12.09
CA ALA A 50 -9.19 7.43 12.67
C ALA A 50 -9.88 8.31 11.60
N GLU A 51 -9.12 8.90 10.67
CA GLU A 51 -9.66 9.68 9.55
C GLU A 51 -10.63 8.85 8.68
N LEU A 52 -10.25 7.61 8.34
CA LEU A 52 -11.14 6.67 7.62
C LEU A 52 -12.38 6.28 8.42
N ASN A 53 -12.28 6.17 9.74
CA ASN A 53 -13.43 5.85 10.59
C ASN A 53 -14.42 7.01 10.74
N CYS A 54 -14.00 8.23 10.44
CA CYS A 54 -14.86 9.41 10.39
C CYS A 54 -15.50 9.63 9.01
N CYS A 55 -15.25 8.77 8.02
CA CYS A 55 -15.94 8.80 6.74
C CYS A 55 -17.28 8.06 6.91
N TYR A 56 -18.36 8.83 7.04
CA TYR A 56 -19.72 8.32 7.30
C TYR A 56 -20.61 8.26 6.06
N ASP A 57 -20.14 8.85 4.96
CA ASP A 57 -20.83 8.90 3.68
C ASP A 57 -19.83 8.88 2.52
N GLU A 58 -20.36 8.72 1.31
CA GLU A 58 -19.58 8.66 0.09
C GLU A 58 -18.74 9.92 -0.13
N LEU A 59 -19.30 11.12 0.12
CA LEU A 59 -18.62 12.38 -0.14
C LEU A 59 -17.41 12.56 0.79
N SER A 60 -17.56 12.28 2.08
CA SER A 60 -16.47 12.32 3.05
C SER A 60 -15.38 11.30 2.72
N PHE A 61 -15.75 10.10 2.27
CA PHE A 61 -14.79 9.10 1.81
C PHE A 61 -14.05 9.53 0.54
N GLN A 62 -14.77 10.06 -0.46
CA GLN A 62 -14.18 10.56 -1.71
C GLN A 62 -13.20 11.72 -1.46
N HIS A 63 -13.55 12.66 -0.57
CA HIS A 63 -12.63 13.71 -0.15
C HIS A 63 -11.39 13.14 0.54
N PHE A 64 -11.57 12.18 1.45
CA PHE A 64 -10.46 11.52 2.12
C PHE A 64 -9.52 10.83 1.13
N ILE A 65 -10.05 10.01 0.23
CA ILE A 65 -9.23 9.20 -0.67
C ILE A 65 -8.50 10.07 -1.69
N ALA A 66 -9.16 11.10 -2.23
CA ALA A 66 -8.54 12.04 -3.17
C ALA A 66 -7.40 12.82 -2.51
N ASP A 67 -7.63 13.37 -1.32
CA ASP A 67 -6.58 14.05 -0.55
C ASP A 67 -5.44 13.08 -0.22
N PHE A 68 -5.76 11.91 0.32
CA PHE A 68 -4.78 10.93 0.76
C PHE A 68 -3.87 10.46 -0.38
N LEU A 69 -4.43 10.09 -1.53
CA LEU A 69 -3.65 9.65 -2.69
C LEU A 69 -2.80 10.79 -3.28
N ALA A 70 -3.20 12.05 -3.10
CA ALA A 70 -2.47 13.23 -3.56
C ALA A 70 -1.38 13.72 -2.58
N ARG A 71 -1.45 13.40 -1.27
CA ARG A 71 -0.47 13.82 -0.24
C ARG A 71 0.99 13.48 -0.61
N GLY A 72 1.18 12.41 -1.38
CA GLY A 72 2.48 11.94 -1.86
C GLY A 72 3.09 12.78 -2.99
N GLY A 73 2.30 13.57 -3.72
CA GLY A 73 2.63 14.03 -5.07
C GLY A 73 2.09 13.05 -6.11
N ILE A 74 2.76 12.89 -7.25
CA ILE A 74 2.32 11.95 -8.29
C ILE A 74 2.42 10.51 -7.77
N ASN A 75 1.27 9.87 -7.55
CA ASN A 75 1.20 8.45 -7.24
C ASN A 75 1.48 7.65 -8.51
N LYS A 76 2.72 7.11 -8.65
CA LYS A 76 3.14 6.38 -9.86
C LYS A 76 2.34 5.10 -10.08
N PHE A 77 1.93 4.43 -9.01
CA PHE A 77 1.13 3.22 -9.10
C PHE A 77 -0.27 3.55 -9.64
N LEU A 78 -0.91 4.58 -9.07
CA LEU A 78 -2.18 5.10 -9.55
C LEU A 78 -2.08 5.56 -11.01
N TYR A 79 -1.02 6.29 -11.38
CA TYR A 79 -0.81 6.75 -12.75
C TYR A 79 -0.67 5.60 -13.75
N LYS A 80 0.05 4.54 -13.39
CA LYS A 80 0.22 3.35 -14.24
C LYS A 80 -1.09 2.57 -14.41
N ASN A 81 -1.91 2.52 -13.35
CA ASN A 81 -3.14 1.72 -13.31
C ASN A 81 -4.41 2.59 -13.28
N HIS A 82 -4.36 3.79 -13.89
CA HIS A 82 -5.40 4.81 -13.68
C HIS A 82 -6.77 4.37 -14.20
N GLU A 83 -6.85 3.69 -15.35
CA GLU A 83 -8.10 3.18 -15.90
C GLU A 83 -8.79 2.23 -14.91
N MET A 84 -8.04 1.26 -14.38
CA MET A 84 -8.57 0.30 -13.41
C MET A 84 -8.91 0.97 -12.08
N CYS A 85 -8.08 1.91 -11.61
CA CYS A 85 -8.36 2.64 -10.38
C CYS A 85 -9.63 3.51 -10.49
N PHE A 86 -9.88 4.13 -11.65
CA PHE A 86 -11.10 4.90 -11.87
C PHE A 86 -12.32 3.99 -11.98
N SER A 87 -12.23 2.86 -12.71
CA SER A 87 -13.29 1.83 -12.71
C SER A 87 -13.60 1.32 -11.31
N ILE A 88 -12.58 1.09 -10.46
CA ILE A 88 -12.79 0.70 -9.05
C ILE A 88 -13.60 1.75 -8.29
N ILE A 89 -13.29 3.04 -8.46
CA ILE A 89 -13.99 4.13 -7.76
C ILE A 89 -15.45 4.24 -8.24
N GLU A 90 -15.72 3.96 -9.51
CA GLU A 90 -17.07 4.03 -10.08
C GLU A 90 -17.94 2.81 -9.74
N GLU A 91 -17.34 1.61 -9.70
CA GLU A 91 -18.08 0.35 -9.59
C GLU A 91 -18.20 -0.19 -8.16
N ILE A 92 -17.25 0.15 -7.29
CA ILE A 92 -17.18 -0.40 -5.93
C ILE A 92 -17.74 0.61 -4.94
N SER A 93 -18.70 0.18 -4.11
CA SER A 93 -19.30 1.05 -3.11
C SER A 93 -18.26 1.63 -2.16
N TRP A 94 -18.47 2.88 -1.74
CA TRP A 94 -17.54 3.59 -0.86
C TRP A 94 -17.33 2.85 0.47
N GLU A 95 -18.32 2.13 1.00
CA GLU A 95 -18.19 1.32 2.22
C GLU A 95 -17.18 0.19 2.01
N LYS A 96 -17.24 -0.47 0.86
CA LYS A 96 -16.33 -1.57 0.49
C LYS A 96 -14.92 -1.04 0.25
N LEU A 97 -14.79 0.10 -0.42
CA LEU A 97 -13.49 0.77 -0.58
C LEU A 97 -12.91 1.21 0.76
N ARG A 98 -13.72 1.72 1.69
CA ARG A 98 -13.29 2.04 3.07
C ARG A 98 -12.77 0.79 3.79
N ILE A 99 -13.46 -0.34 3.68
CA ILE A 99 -12.97 -1.62 4.22
C ILE A 99 -11.63 -1.99 3.59
N TRP A 100 -11.50 -1.91 2.26
CA TRP A 100 -10.26 -2.19 1.56
C TRP A 100 -9.12 -1.26 1.99
N SER A 101 -9.38 0.02 2.24
CA SER A 101 -8.39 0.96 2.77
C SER A 101 -7.93 0.56 4.17
N LEU A 102 -8.85 0.13 5.05
CA LEU A 102 -8.49 -0.35 6.39
C LEU A 102 -7.65 -1.64 6.33
N LEU A 103 -7.97 -2.55 5.40
CA LEU A 103 -7.17 -3.75 5.14
C LEU A 103 -5.79 -3.39 4.59
N ALA A 104 -5.71 -2.45 3.66
CA ALA A 104 -4.44 -1.94 3.12
C ALA A 104 -3.54 -1.37 4.22
N ILE A 105 -4.13 -0.64 5.18
CA ILE A 105 -3.41 -0.14 6.37
C ILE A 105 -2.92 -1.30 7.24
N ALA A 106 -3.79 -2.27 7.53
CA ALA A 106 -3.47 -3.39 8.41
C ALA A 106 -2.39 -4.33 7.83
N SER A 107 -2.32 -4.46 6.51
CA SER A 107 -1.33 -5.29 5.81
C SER A 107 -0.08 -4.52 5.37
N TYR A 108 0.00 -3.22 5.64
CA TYR A 108 1.15 -2.42 5.24
C TYR A 108 2.37 -2.73 6.11
N GLN A 109 3.48 -3.07 5.48
CA GLN A 109 4.78 -3.24 6.13
C GLN A 109 5.69 -2.03 5.82
N PRO A 110 5.93 -1.12 6.78
CA PRO A 110 6.85 -0.02 6.58
C PRO A 110 8.27 -0.54 6.33
N LYS A 111 8.94 -0.05 5.29
CA LYS A 111 10.37 -0.32 5.10
C LYS A 111 11.14 0.32 6.24
N LYS A 112 11.96 -0.46 6.96
CA LYS A 112 12.89 0.07 7.97
C LYS A 112 13.88 1.04 7.30
N ARG A 113 14.32 2.08 8.01
CA ARG A 113 15.43 2.90 7.51
C ARG A 113 16.68 2.02 7.40
N LEU A 114 17.40 2.14 6.30
CA LEU A 114 18.70 1.47 6.06
C LEU A 114 19.84 2.01 6.96
N THR A 115 19.54 2.80 8.00
CA THR A 115 20.56 3.33 8.92
C THR A 115 20.97 2.35 10.01
N ASP A 116 20.33 1.18 10.11
CA ASP A 116 20.75 0.07 10.95
C ASP A 116 21.53 -0.95 10.09
N THR A 117 22.71 -0.58 9.60
CA THR A 117 23.59 -1.55 8.94
C THR A 117 24.34 -2.34 10.00
N ASN A 118 23.80 -3.53 10.33
CA ASN A 118 24.51 -4.80 10.56
C ASN A 118 23.64 -5.71 11.42
N ASP A 119 22.79 -6.49 10.77
CA ASP A 119 22.83 -7.96 10.83
C ASP A 119 21.60 -8.51 10.09
N GLU A 120 21.86 -9.44 9.19
CA GLU A 120 20.89 -10.34 8.54
C GLU A 120 20.01 -9.78 7.40
N LEU A 121 20.66 -9.52 6.27
CA LEU A 121 20.15 -9.99 4.97
C LEU A 121 21.25 -10.94 4.46
N ILE A 122 21.01 -12.23 4.23
CA ILE A 122 20.51 -12.75 2.96
C ILE A 122 19.92 -14.15 3.22
N SER A 123 18.70 -14.39 2.75
CA SER A 123 18.39 -15.66 2.10
C SER A 123 17.44 -15.34 0.95
N GLU A 124 18.05 -14.92 -0.15
CA GLU A 124 17.42 -15.01 -1.46
C GLU A 124 17.26 -16.49 -1.79
N ASN A 125 16.04 -16.86 -2.19
CA ASN A 125 15.71 -18.17 -2.71
C ASN A 125 16.65 -18.48 -3.89
N GLN A 126 17.59 -19.41 -3.70
CA GLN A 126 18.18 -20.14 -4.81
C GLN A 126 17.14 -21.16 -5.29
N GLU A 127 16.48 -20.83 -6.40
CA GLU A 127 15.94 -21.83 -7.32
C GLU A 127 17.09 -22.78 -7.71
N VAL A 128 17.00 -24.02 -7.28
CA VAL A 128 17.85 -25.10 -7.79
C VAL A 128 17.15 -25.64 -9.03
N GLU A 129 17.58 -25.16 -10.20
CA GLU A 129 17.36 -25.84 -11.47
C GLU A 129 18.01 -27.22 -11.45
N GLY A 130 17.34 -28.17 -12.09
CA GLY A 130 17.54 -29.61 -11.95
C GLY A 130 18.92 -30.13 -12.36
N VAL A 131 19.28 -31.23 -11.72
CA VAL A 131 20.28 -32.17 -12.23
C VAL A 131 19.51 -33.43 -12.58
N ASP A 132 19.22 -33.61 -13.88
CA ASP A 132 18.94 -34.92 -14.44
C ASP A 132 20.23 -35.75 -14.33
N ASP A 133 20.15 -36.83 -13.56
CA ASP A 133 21.21 -37.80 -13.35
C ASP A 133 21.22 -38.77 -14.53
N GLU A 134 22.07 -38.49 -15.52
CA GLU A 134 22.41 -39.41 -16.59
C GLU A 134 23.65 -40.20 -16.16
N SER A 135 23.49 -41.47 -15.76
CA SER A 135 24.60 -42.43 -15.69
C SER A 135 24.16 -43.91 -15.66
N LYS A 136 24.37 -44.53 -16.83
CA LYS A 136 24.68 -45.95 -17.12
C LYS A 136 23.55 -46.95 -17.34
#